data_AF-A0A2W5MT28-F1
#
_entry.id   AF-A0A2W5MT28-F1
#
_cell.length_a   1.000
_cell.length_b   1.000
_cell.length_c   1.000
_cell.angle_alpha   90.00
_cell.angle_beta   90.00
_cell.angle_gamma   90.00
#
_symmetry.space_group_name_H-M   'P 1'
#
loop_
_entity.id
_entity.type
_entity.pdbx_description
1 polymer ?
#
loop_
_entity_poly.entity_id
_entity_poly.type
_entity_poly.pdbx_seq_one_letter_code
_entity_poly.pdbx_strand_id
1 'polypeptide(L)'
;MSEPSFATLLIGDSHYAAVATAAQERLVFDPSQLRTDLIFFDAWKYGLSYQFTSDEIGSVELNMQLRENIEILSRNYDNISLVTMLGGGHHLALTVLDNDGPLEVVLPGEPHLPLRDDATLLSLDMIEDIFLQLIQPTFNTLKAFRAALPQVAMLQVECPPANGDNEYVRNHIGNYFEKLYSPEQLDALSTPVQRYKFWKVQSNMYQKTCSELGIEYMKVPPSAIDGSGFLKPEHYGPDSTHANALYGNVIIDALESRFGCKFVGWNSFG
;
A
#
# COMPACT_ATOMS: atom_id res chain seq x y z
N MET A 1 -23.20 -28.33 -14.29
CA MET A 1 -23.00 -27.11 -13.47
C MET A 1 -21.65 -26.56 -13.89
N SER A 2 -21.58 -25.29 -14.28
CA SER A 2 -20.29 -24.63 -14.53
C SER A 2 -19.49 -24.59 -13.22
N GLU A 3 -18.17 -24.64 -13.30
CA GLU A 3 -17.31 -24.39 -12.13
C GLU A 3 -17.55 -22.97 -11.60
N PRO A 4 -17.49 -22.76 -10.27
CA PRO A 4 -17.66 -21.42 -9.71
C PRO A 4 -16.58 -20.47 -10.23
N SER A 5 -16.98 -19.26 -10.60
CA SER A 5 -16.06 -18.22 -11.10
C SER A 5 -15.64 -17.25 -9.99
N PHE A 6 -14.36 -16.89 -9.97
CA PHE A 6 -13.76 -16.04 -8.94
C PHE A 6 -13.07 -14.83 -9.58
N ALA A 7 -13.29 -13.64 -9.02
CA ALA A 7 -12.53 -12.45 -9.38
C ALA A 7 -11.89 -11.80 -8.15
N THR A 8 -10.68 -11.27 -8.34
CA THR A 8 -9.99 -10.43 -7.37
C THR A 8 -9.84 -9.04 -7.95
N LEU A 9 -10.56 -8.08 -7.40
CA LEU A 9 -10.43 -6.67 -7.74
C LEU A 9 -9.27 -6.08 -6.94
N LEU A 10 -8.25 -5.56 -7.63
CA LEU A 10 -7.11 -4.90 -7.03
C LEU A 10 -7.20 -3.40 -7.24
N ILE A 11 -7.13 -2.66 -6.14
CA ILE A 11 -7.19 -1.20 -6.10
C ILE A 11 -5.99 -0.69 -5.31
N GLY A 12 -5.31 0.36 -5.77
CA GLY A 12 -4.22 0.94 -4.99
C GLY A 12 -3.79 2.32 -5.46
N ASP A 13 -2.79 2.86 -4.79
CA ASP A 13 -2.07 4.04 -5.27
C ASP A 13 -0.85 3.61 -6.10
N SER A 14 0.21 4.43 -6.17
CA SER A 14 1.39 4.10 -6.97
C SER A 14 2.06 2.77 -6.59
N HIS A 15 1.85 2.23 -5.38
CA HIS A 15 2.49 0.97 -4.96
C HIS A 15 1.85 -0.29 -5.54
N TYR A 16 0.64 -0.22 -6.10
CA TYR A 16 0.06 -1.38 -6.81
C TYR A 16 0.76 -1.62 -8.16
N ALA A 17 1.47 -0.63 -8.70
CA ALA A 17 2.16 -0.72 -9.99
C ALA A 17 3.15 -1.90 -10.04
N ALA A 18 3.87 -2.16 -8.96
CA ALA A 18 4.77 -3.32 -8.84
C ALA A 18 4.03 -4.64 -9.08
N VAL A 19 2.83 -4.80 -8.50
CA VAL A 19 1.96 -5.97 -8.66
C VAL A 19 1.37 -6.03 -10.06
N ALA A 20 0.94 -4.89 -10.62
CA ALA A 20 0.43 -4.82 -11.98
C ALA A 20 1.48 -5.23 -13.02
N THR A 21 2.70 -4.72 -12.92
CA THR A 21 3.82 -5.13 -13.79
C THR A 21 4.13 -6.62 -13.62
N ALA A 22 4.21 -7.12 -12.39
CA ALA A 22 4.46 -8.54 -12.13
C ALA A 22 3.36 -9.45 -12.73
N ALA A 23 2.09 -9.03 -12.64
CA ALA A 23 0.97 -9.77 -13.21
C ALA A 23 1.01 -9.82 -14.75
N GLN A 24 1.47 -8.75 -15.40
CA GLN A 24 1.64 -8.70 -16.86
C GLN A 24 2.68 -9.69 -17.38
N GLU A 25 3.71 -9.96 -16.58
CA GLU A 25 4.82 -10.85 -16.94
C GLU A 25 4.50 -12.34 -16.68
N ARG A 26 3.43 -12.66 -15.94
CA ARG A 26 3.01 -14.04 -15.66
C ARG A 26 2.29 -14.66 -16.85
N LEU A 27 3.02 -15.46 -17.62
CA LEU A 27 2.51 -16.19 -18.80
C LEU A 27 2.20 -17.68 -18.54
N VAL A 28 2.43 -18.19 -17.33
CA VAL A 28 2.35 -19.63 -17.06
C VAL A 28 0.96 -20.02 -16.59
N PHE A 29 0.28 -20.81 -17.41
CA PHE A 29 -1.05 -21.36 -17.17
C PHE A 29 -0.96 -22.85 -16.86
N ASP A 30 -1.30 -23.25 -15.64
CA ASP A 30 -1.57 -24.64 -15.29
C ASP A 30 -3.10 -24.85 -15.24
N PRO A 31 -3.67 -25.62 -16.18
CA PRO A 31 -5.10 -25.82 -16.21
C PRO A 31 -5.67 -26.56 -14.99
N SER A 32 -4.84 -27.24 -14.21
CA SER A 32 -5.23 -28.05 -13.06
C SER A 32 -5.44 -27.28 -11.76
N GLN A 33 -5.08 -25.99 -11.71
CA GLN A 33 -5.16 -25.15 -10.52
C GLN A 33 -6.45 -24.33 -10.50
N LEU A 34 -7.01 -24.11 -9.30
CA LEU A 34 -8.13 -23.18 -9.09
C LEU A 34 -7.71 -21.77 -9.51
N ARG A 35 -8.61 -21.04 -10.14
CA ARG A 35 -8.30 -19.77 -10.81
C ARG A 35 -9.12 -18.63 -10.26
N THR A 36 -8.54 -17.44 -10.27
CA THR A 36 -9.28 -16.20 -10.17
C THR A 36 -8.76 -15.19 -11.17
N ASP A 37 -9.68 -14.44 -11.77
CA ASP A 37 -9.32 -13.35 -12.66
C ASP A 37 -8.85 -12.17 -11.83
N LEU A 38 -7.65 -11.66 -12.12
CA LEU A 38 -7.11 -10.47 -11.48
C LEU A 38 -7.55 -9.24 -12.27
N ILE A 39 -8.22 -8.31 -11.60
CA ILE A 39 -8.78 -7.14 -12.26
C ILE A 39 -8.26 -5.88 -11.59
N PHE A 40 -7.61 -5.03 -12.36
CA PHE A 40 -7.06 -3.77 -11.87
C PHE A 40 -8.01 -2.61 -12.13
N PHE A 41 -8.28 -1.82 -11.09
CA PHE A 41 -8.96 -0.54 -11.25
C PHE A 41 -7.93 0.60 -11.23
N ASP A 42 -7.61 1.10 -12.41
CA ASP A 42 -6.54 2.09 -12.62
C ASP A 42 -7.08 3.52 -12.51
N ALA A 43 -7.43 3.94 -11.29
CA ALA A 43 -8.01 5.25 -11.07
C ALA A 43 -7.11 6.41 -11.57
N TRP A 44 -5.79 6.21 -11.59
CA TRP A 44 -4.84 7.23 -12.05
C TRP A 44 -4.90 7.43 -13.56
N LYS A 45 -4.86 6.34 -14.34
CA LYS A 45 -4.94 6.42 -15.80
C LYS A 45 -6.22 7.09 -16.28
N TYR A 46 -7.30 6.94 -15.53
CA TYR A 46 -8.62 7.49 -15.88
C TYR A 46 -8.97 8.78 -15.13
N GLY A 47 -8.08 9.30 -14.28
CA GLY A 47 -8.32 10.52 -13.50
C GLY A 47 -9.52 10.42 -12.56
N LEU A 48 -9.81 9.22 -12.06
CA LEU A 48 -10.97 8.93 -11.23
C LEU A 48 -10.61 9.09 -9.74
N SER A 49 -11.54 9.67 -8.98
CA SER A 49 -11.53 9.53 -7.52
C SER A 49 -12.20 8.21 -7.14
N TYR A 50 -11.68 7.52 -6.12
CA TYR A 50 -12.35 6.36 -5.52
C TYR A 50 -13.67 6.73 -4.85
N GLN A 51 -13.82 7.99 -4.44
CA GLN A 51 -14.90 8.45 -3.58
C GLN A 51 -15.45 9.83 -3.99
N PHE A 52 -16.70 10.08 -3.62
CA PHE A 52 -17.34 11.39 -3.64
C PHE A 52 -17.84 11.74 -2.23
N THR A 53 -17.93 13.03 -1.94
CA THR A 53 -18.58 13.53 -0.72
C THR A 53 -20.05 13.79 -1.02
N SER A 54 -20.98 13.21 -0.23
CA SER A 54 -22.42 13.26 -0.56
C SER A 54 -23.29 14.17 0.32
N ASP A 55 -22.84 14.64 1.50
CA ASP A 55 -23.66 15.52 2.36
C ASP A 55 -22.89 16.54 3.23
N GLU A 56 -23.63 17.43 3.92
CA GLU A 56 -23.14 18.50 4.80
C GLU A 56 -22.37 17.97 6.04
N ILE A 57 -22.54 16.70 6.37
CA ILE A 57 -21.89 16.02 7.51
C ILE A 57 -20.61 15.29 7.07
N GLY A 58 -20.31 15.28 5.77
CA GLY A 58 -19.06 14.76 5.23
C GLY A 58 -19.03 13.24 5.05
N SER A 59 -20.19 12.60 4.85
CA SER A 59 -20.24 11.19 4.48
C SER A 59 -19.54 10.95 3.13
N VAL A 60 -18.76 9.87 3.09
CA VAL A 60 -17.91 9.51 1.95
C VAL A 60 -18.49 8.28 1.29
N GLU A 61 -18.88 8.42 0.03
CA GLU A 61 -19.45 7.35 -0.78
C GLU A 61 -18.50 6.93 -1.89
N LEU A 62 -18.54 5.66 -2.28
CA LEU A 62 -17.81 5.20 -3.45
C LEU A 62 -18.28 5.89 -4.71
N ASN A 63 -17.33 6.14 -5.60
CA ASN A 63 -17.59 6.66 -6.93
C ASN A 63 -18.63 5.80 -7.67
N MET A 64 -19.65 6.44 -8.26
CA MET A 64 -20.74 5.77 -8.98
C MET A 64 -20.24 4.83 -10.08
N GLN A 65 -19.27 5.25 -10.89
CA GLN A 65 -18.68 4.41 -11.94
C GLN A 65 -17.96 3.20 -11.34
N LEU A 66 -17.26 3.38 -10.22
CA LEU A 66 -16.61 2.26 -9.51
C LEU A 66 -17.65 1.29 -8.94
N ARG A 67 -18.75 1.82 -8.38
CA ARG A 67 -19.87 1.01 -7.88
C ARG A 67 -20.50 0.19 -9.01
N GLU A 68 -20.80 0.83 -10.15
CA GLU A 68 -21.34 0.16 -11.33
C GLU A 68 -20.41 -0.94 -11.86
N ASN A 69 -19.10 -0.68 -11.92
CA ASN A 69 -18.12 -1.68 -12.33
C ASN A 69 -18.10 -2.89 -11.38
N ILE A 70 -18.15 -2.66 -10.06
CA ILE A 70 -18.22 -3.75 -9.08
C ILE A 70 -19.54 -4.53 -9.21
N GLU A 71 -20.66 -3.86 -9.47
CA GLU A 71 -21.94 -4.52 -9.74
C GLU A 71 -21.89 -5.38 -11.01
N ILE A 72 -21.24 -4.91 -12.08
CA ILE A 72 -21.02 -5.69 -13.30
C ILE A 72 -20.19 -6.94 -13.00
N LEU A 73 -19.09 -6.80 -12.24
CA LEU A 73 -18.32 -7.95 -11.81
C LEU A 73 -19.18 -8.94 -11.01
N SER A 74 -20.01 -8.44 -10.10
CA SER A 74 -20.86 -9.28 -9.23
C SER A 74 -21.93 -10.06 -9.99
N ARG A 75 -22.22 -9.68 -11.24
CA ARG A 75 -23.12 -10.43 -12.14
C ARG A 75 -22.39 -11.49 -12.97
N ASN A 76 -21.07 -11.35 -13.14
CA ASN A 76 -20.24 -12.22 -13.97
C ASN A 76 -19.44 -13.25 -13.16
N TYR A 77 -19.24 -12.98 -11.86
CA TYR A 77 -18.47 -13.83 -10.96
C TYR A 77 -19.29 -14.28 -9.76
N ASP A 78 -19.19 -15.56 -9.41
CA ASP A 78 -19.87 -16.11 -8.23
C ASP A 78 -19.27 -15.58 -6.92
N ASN A 79 -17.97 -15.30 -6.93
CA ASN A 79 -17.24 -14.80 -5.76
C ASN A 79 -16.29 -13.67 -6.16
N ILE A 80 -16.32 -12.58 -5.39
CA ILE A 80 -15.43 -11.43 -5.57
C ILE A 80 -14.70 -11.15 -4.27
N SER A 81 -13.40 -10.92 -4.38
CA SER A 81 -12.58 -10.35 -3.31
C SER A 81 -12.04 -8.98 -3.74
N LEU A 82 -11.86 -8.08 -2.77
CA LEU A 82 -11.24 -6.78 -2.97
C LEU A 82 -9.90 -6.74 -2.23
N VAL A 83 -8.82 -6.53 -2.98
CA VAL A 83 -7.47 -6.31 -2.45
C VAL A 83 -7.13 -4.83 -2.61
N THR A 84 -6.85 -4.16 -1.51
CA THR A 84 -6.44 -2.75 -1.48
C THR A 84 -4.94 -2.63 -1.17
N MET A 85 -4.26 -1.79 -1.95
CA MET A 85 -2.87 -1.38 -1.74
C MET A 85 -2.82 0.14 -1.63
N LEU A 86 -3.53 0.66 -0.63
CA LEU A 86 -3.66 2.10 -0.42
C LEU A 86 -2.70 2.60 0.65
N GLY A 87 -2.12 3.78 0.41
CA GLY A 87 -1.40 4.58 1.39
C GLY A 87 0.09 4.33 1.49
N GLY A 88 0.75 3.90 0.42
CA GLY A 88 2.13 3.43 0.52
C GLY A 88 3.18 4.51 0.79
N GLY A 89 2.97 5.75 0.32
CA GLY A 89 3.97 6.81 0.38
C GLY A 89 3.97 7.69 1.64
N HIS A 90 2.98 7.60 2.53
CA HIS A 90 2.81 8.63 3.58
C HIS A 90 3.95 8.66 4.60
N HIS A 91 4.49 7.51 5.01
CA HIS A 91 5.64 7.46 5.90
C HIS A 91 6.88 8.10 5.27
N LEU A 92 7.07 7.95 3.96
CA LEU A 92 8.16 8.57 3.21
C LEU A 92 7.98 10.08 3.08
N ALA A 93 6.73 10.55 2.91
CA ALA A 93 6.45 11.99 2.89
C ALA A 93 6.90 12.71 4.18
N LEU A 94 6.83 12.03 5.32
CA LEU A 94 7.29 12.56 6.62
C LEU A 94 8.77 12.31 6.92
N THR A 95 9.38 11.31 6.29
CA THR A 95 10.69 10.80 6.76
C THR A 95 11.74 10.65 5.70
N VAL A 96 11.51 10.93 4.42
CA VAL A 96 12.63 10.90 3.46
C VAL A 96 13.63 12.00 3.79
N LEU A 97 13.16 13.20 4.16
CA LEU A 97 14.00 14.37 4.45
C LEU A 97 13.75 14.92 5.87
N ASP A 98 14.82 15.38 6.54
CA ASP A 98 14.80 16.02 7.85
C ASP A 98 14.71 17.57 7.75
N ASN A 99 13.95 18.10 6.79
CA ASN A 99 13.98 19.53 6.43
C ASN A 99 13.51 20.50 7.54
N ASP A 100 12.60 20.05 8.40
CA ASP A 100 12.09 20.82 9.54
C ASP A 100 12.76 20.40 10.88
N GLY A 101 13.91 19.72 10.77
CA GLY A 101 14.63 19.09 11.88
C GLY A 101 14.25 17.61 12.03
N PRO A 102 15.20 16.75 12.46
CA PRO A 102 14.93 15.33 12.59
C PRO A 102 13.92 15.06 13.70
N LEU A 103 12.88 14.28 13.38
CA LEU A 103 11.89 13.79 14.34
C LEU A 103 12.22 12.36 14.77
N GLU A 104 11.97 12.03 16.03
CA GLU A 104 12.25 10.70 16.58
C GLU A 104 11.10 10.18 17.45
N VAL A 105 10.98 8.85 17.52
CA VAL A 105 9.96 8.16 18.32
C VAL A 105 10.51 6.86 18.91
N VAL A 106 10.05 6.52 20.11
CA VAL A 106 10.29 5.19 20.69
C VAL A 106 9.14 4.27 20.29
N LEU A 107 9.45 3.18 19.58
CA LEU A 107 8.46 2.14 19.29
C LEU A 107 8.24 1.27 20.54
N PRO A 108 7.02 1.14 21.08
CA PRO A 108 6.77 0.31 22.26
C PRO A 108 7.14 -1.17 22.08
N GLY A 109 6.99 -1.70 20.86
CA GLY A 109 7.35 -3.08 20.52
C GLY A 109 8.85 -3.30 20.30
N GLU A 110 9.62 -2.23 20.06
CA GLU A 110 11.04 -2.29 19.70
C GLU A 110 11.82 -1.15 20.37
N PRO A 111 11.77 -1.03 21.72
CA PRO A 111 12.32 0.13 22.44
C PRO A 111 13.86 0.18 22.43
N HIS A 112 14.50 -0.87 21.91
CA HIS A 112 15.95 -1.01 21.84
C HIS A 112 16.55 -0.42 20.56
N LEU A 113 15.73 -0.01 19.59
CA LEU A 113 16.20 0.64 18.38
C LEU A 113 16.93 1.94 18.73
N PRO A 114 18.03 2.27 18.03
CA PRO A 114 18.83 3.45 18.36
C PRO A 114 17.99 4.72 18.20
N LEU A 115 18.22 5.67 19.10
CA LEU A 115 17.67 7.02 19.01
C LEU A 115 18.73 7.95 18.43
N ARG A 116 18.25 8.95 17.69
CA ARG A 116 19.07 10.06 17.22
C ARG A 116 19.26 11.10 18.32
N ASP A 117 20.51 11.43 18.64
CA ASP A 117 20.85 12.46 19.63
C ASP A 117 20.52 13.89 19.16
N ASP A 118 20.44 14.09 17.84
CA ASP A 118 20.14 15.38 17.20
C ASP A 118 18.64 15.60 16.94
N ALA A 119 17.79 14.63 17.27
CA ALA A 119 16.37 14.63 16.92
C ALA A 119 15.45 15.10 18.04
N THR A 120 14.33 15.70 17.66
CA THR A 120 13.23 16.00 18.57
C THR A 120 12.44 14.72 18.84
N LEU A 121 12.57 14.19 20.06
CA LEU A 121 11.80 13.03 20.50
C LEU A 121 10.34 13.43 20.76
N LEU A 122 9.43 12.82 20.00
CA LEU A 122 7.99 12.97 20.16
C LEU A 122 7.38 11.71 20.77
N SER A 123 6.23 11.88 21.44
CA SER A 123 5.44 10.73 21.90
C SER A 123 4.83 10.00 20.70
N LEU A 124 4.52 8.70 20.88
CA LEU A 124 3.86 7.91 19.83
C LEU A 124 2.54 8.56 19.41
N ASP A 125 1.72 8.99 20.38
CA ASP A 125 0.41 9.62 20.12
C ASP A 125 0.55 10.88 19.24
N MET A 126 1.58 11.71 19.48
CA MET A 126 1.84 12.89 18.64
C MET A 126 2.22 12.53 17.21
N ILE A 127 3.03 11.47 17.01
CA ILE A 127 3.37 10.98 15.67
C ILE A 127 2.14 10.37 14.99
N GLU A 128 1.33 9.61 15.72
CA GLU A 128 0.06 9.08 15.21
C GLU A 128 -0.91 10.19 14.79
N ASP A 129 -1.01 11.28 15.56
CA ASP A 129 -1.83 12.45 15.21
C ASP A 129 -1.35 13.15 13.92
N ILE A 130 -0.03 13.27 13.73
CA ILE A 130 0.56 13.80 12.48
C ILE A 130 0.23 12.89 11.30
N PHE A 131 0.44 11.57 11.47
CA PHE A 131 0.11 10.59 10.44
C PHE A 131 -1.38 10.62 10.12
N LEU A 132 -2.24 10.72 11.12
CA LEU A 132 -3.68 10.69 10.94
C LEU A 132 -4.12 11.80 9.99
N GLN A 133 -3.58 13.02 10.12
CA GLN A 133 -3.88 14.12 9.19
C GLN A 133 -3.54 13.78 7.73
N LEU A 134 -2.45 13.05 7.50
CA LEU A 134 -2.03 12.63 6.16
C LEU A 134 -2.85 11.45 5.62
N ILE A 135 -3.10 10.44 6.44
CA ILE A 135 -3.69 9.16 6.00
C ILE A 135 -5.22 9.12 6.14
N GLN A 136 -5.84 10.12 6.80
CA GLN A 136 -7.29 10.20 6.99
C GLN A 136 -8.07 10.04 5.68
N PRO A 137 -7.69 10.66 4.55
CA PRO A 137 -8.37 10.44 3.28
C PRO A 137 -8.36 8.97 2.86
N THR A 138 -7.23 8.27 3.05
CA THR A 138 -7.13 6.83 2.76
C THR A 138 -7.99 5.98 3.69
N PHE A 139 -8.03 6.29 4.98
CA PHE A 139 -8.92 5.61 5.92
C PHE A 139 -10.39 5.84 5.59
N ASN A 140 -10.75 7.03 5.10
CA ASN A 140 -12.09 7.31 4.59
C ASN A 140 -12.40 6.47 3.35
N THR A 141 -11.44 6.30 2.44
CA THR A 141 -11.58 5.38 1.29
C THR A 141 -11.84 3.94 1.74
N LEU A 142 -11.09 3.42 2.71
CA LEU A 142 -11.31 2.07 3.25
C LEU A 142 -12.69 1.92 3.91
N LYS A 143 -13.13 2.94 4.66
CA LYS A 143 -14.48 3.00 5.24
C LYS A 143 -15.56 2.98 4.16
N ALA A 144 -15.40 3.76 3.10
CA ALA A 144 -16.34 3.83 1.99
C ALA A 144 -16.43 2.48 1.24
N PHE A 145 -15.29 1.84 0.98
CA PHE A 145 -15.27 0.50 0.40
C PHE A 145 -15.99 -0.51 1.29
N ARG A 146 -15.71 -0.49 2.60
CA ARG A 146 -16.34 -1.43 3.52
C ARG A 146 -17.85 -1.24 3.59
N ALA A 147 -18.31 0.01 3.68
CA ALA A 147 -19.72 0.36 3.76
C ALA A 147 -20.49 0.02 2.48
N ALA A 148 -19.88 0.25 1.31
CA ALA A 148 -20.51 -0.04 0.03
C ALA A 148 -20.53 -1.54 -0.30
N LEU A 149 -19.60 -2.33 0.24
CA LEU A 149 -19.41 -3.73 -0.11
C LEU A 149 -19.47 -4.66 1.11
N PRO A 150 -20.49 -4.61 1.99
CA PRO A 150 -20.43 -5.22 3.32
C PRO A 150 -20.18 -6.74 3.34
N GLN A 151 -20.48 -7.44 2.24
CA GLN A 151 -20.33 -8.89 2.11
C GLN A 151 -19.11 -9.35 1.31
N VAL A 152 -18.35 -8.42 0.73
CA VAL A 152 -17.16 -8.74 -0.08
C VAL A 152 -15.97 -8.98 0.85
N ALA A 153 -15.23 -10.06 0.62
CA ALA A 153 -13.97 -10.29 1.32
C ALA A 153 -12.99 -9.16 0.97
N MET A 154 -12.47 -8.46 2.00
CA MET A 154 -11.58 -7.32 1.81
C MET A 154 -10.24 -7.58 2.49
N LEU A 155 -9.16 -7.28 1.77
CA LEU A 155 -7.79 -7.41 2.23
C LEU A 155 -7.03 -6.13 1.92
N GLN A 156 -6.46 -5.47 2.93
CA GLN A 156 -5.48 -4.42 2.73
C GLN A 156 -4.07 -5.02 2.83
N VAL A 157 -3.24 -4.78 1.81
CA VAL A 157 -1.83 -5.14 1.82
C VAL A 157 -1.03 -4.02 2.48
N GLU A 158 -0.13 -4.38 3.39
CA GLU A 158 0.84 -3.47 3.97
C GLU A 158 1.71 -2.85 2.87
N CYS A 159 2.02 -1.56 3.01
CA CYS A 159 2.92 -0.92 2.08
C CYS A 159 4.35 -1.49 2.20
N PRO A 160 5.15 -1.44 1.12
CA PRO A 160 6.55 -1.88 1.20
C PRO A 160 7.28 -1.16 2.34
N PRO A 161 8.18 -1.85 3.07
CA PRO A 161 9.06 -1.19 4.02
C PRO A 161 9.96 -0.18 3.31
N ALA A 162 10.50 0.77 4.06
CA ALA A 162 11.44 1.73 3.53
C ALA A 162 12.73 1.06 2.99
N ASN A 163 13.39 1.73 2.05
CA ASN A 163 14.71 1.33 1.57
C ASN A 163 15.76 1.59 2.67
N GLY A 164 16.53 0.56 3.00
CA GLY A 164 17.56 0.59 4.05
C GLY A 164 18.87 1.26 3.62
N ASP A 165 19.08 1.45 2.31
CA ASP A 165 20.30 1.99 1.74
C ASP A 165 20.19 3.50 1.48
N ASN A 166 20.89 4.30 2.30
CA ASN A 166 20.92 5.76 2.16
C ASN A 166 21.61 6.26 0.89
N GLU A 167 22.59 5.52 0.34
CA GLU A 167 23.23 5.91 -0.92
C GLU A 167 22.26 5.70 -2.08
N TYR A 168 21.58 4.56 -2.11
CA TYR A 168 20.52 4.31 -3.07
C TYR A 168 19.43 5.37 -2.98
N VAL A 169 18.90 5.65 -1.79
CA VAL A 169 17.82 6.64 -1.59
C VAL A 169 18.25 8.02 -2.06
N ARG A 170 19.48 8.46 -1.76
CA ARG A 170 20.01 9.76 -2.22
C ARG A 170 20.09 9.83 -3.74
N ASN A 171 20.59 8.78 -4.39
CA ASN A 171 20.76 8.74 -5.84
C ASN A 171 19.44 8.52 -6.60
N HIS A 172 18.37 8.16 -5.89
CA HIS A 172 17.08 7.80 -6.47
C HIS A 172 15.91 8.51 -5.76
N ILE A 173 16.14 9.69 -5.18
CA ILE A 173 15.12 10.38 -4.38
C ILE A 173 13.82 10.61 -5.17
N GLY A 174 13.96 10.73 -6.49
CA GLY A 174 12.87 10.65 -7.45
C GLY A 174 12.26 12.02 -7.73
N ASN A 175 11.63 12.12 -8.90
CA ASN A 175 11.10 13.38 -9.45
C ASN A 175 10.09 14.10 -8.54
N TYR A 176 9.44 13.39 -7.61
CA TYR A 176 8.48 14.00 -6.69
C TYR A 176 9.18 14.95 -5.70
N PHE A 177 10.22 14.47 -5.01
CA PHE A 177 10.96 15.26 -4.02
C PHE A 177 11.78 16.37 -4.68
N GLU A 178 12.37 16.10 -5.85
CA GLU A 178 13.13 17.10 -6.61
C GLU A 178 12.29 18.32 -7.03
N LYS A 179 10.97 18.16 -7.17
CA LYS A 179 10.05 19.27 -7.48
C LYS A 179 9.64 20.07 -6.25
N LEU A 180 9.72 19.48 -5.06
CA LEU A 180 9.23 20.07 -3.82
C LEU A 180 10.33 20.74 -3.00
N TYR A 181 11.58 20.32 -3.17
CA TYR A 181 12.69 20.72 -2.31
C TYR A 181 13.88 21.25 -3.12
N SER A 182 14.63 22.18 -2.53
CA SER A 182 15.89 22.65 -3.09
C SER A 182 16.97 21.56 -3.01
N PRO A 183 18.05 21.64 -3.82
CA PRO A 183 19.17 20.69 -3.74
C PRO A 183 19.75 20.56 -2.31
N GLU A 184 19.86 21.68 -1.59
CA GLU A 184 20.36 21.71 -0.21
C GLU A 184 19.44 20.95 0.76
N GLN A 185 18.13 20.99 0.53
CA GLN A 185 17.14 20.25 1.30
C GLN A 185 17.15 18.75 0.96
N LEU A 186 17.46 18.38 -0.28
CA LEU A 186 17.59 16.97 -0.69
C LEU A 186 18.80 16.28 -0.04
N ASP A 187 19.80 17.05 0.39
CA ASP A 187 20.96 16.52 1.13
C ASP A 187 20.64 16.15 2.59
N ALA A 188 19.54 16.67 3.14
CA ALA A 188 19.09 16.40 4.51
C ALA A 188 18.34 15.07 4.65
N LEU A 189 18.95 13.97 4.18
CA LEU A 189 18.35 12.64 4.21
C LEU A 189 18.28 12.09 5.64
N SER A 190 17.12 11.53 6.00
CA SER A 190 16.93 10.81 7.25
C SER A 190 17.79 9.54 7.38
N THR A 191 17.83 8.99 8.59
CA THR A 191 18.46 7.68 8.81
C THR A 191 17.52 6.54 8.39
N PRO A 192 18.05 5.37 7.97
CA PRO A 192 17.23 4.19 7.70
C PRO A 192 16.34 3.81 8.89
N VAL A 193 16.88 3.83 10.11
CA VAL A 193 16.15 3.47 11.33
C VAL A 193 14.96 4.41 11.57
N GLN A 194 15.11 5.70 11.29
CA GLN A 194 14.01 6.67 11.42
C GLN A 194 12.88 6.36 10.42
N ARG A 195 13.21 6.09 9.14
CA ARG A 195 12.21 5.66 8.14
C ARG A 195 11.52 4.37 8.53
N TYR A 196 12.28 3.41 9.06
CA TYR A 196 11.74 2.16 9.59
C TYR A 196 10.72 2.41 10.70
N LYS A 197 11.07 3.25 11.69
CA LYS A 197 10.17 3.54 12.81
C LYS A 197 8.85 4.14 12.35
N PHE A 198 8.90 5.08 11.41
CA PHE A 198 7.69 5.73 10.90
C PHE A 198 6.88 4.80 9.99
N TRP A 199 7.54 3.94 9.20
CA TRP A 199 6.85 2.85 8.51
C TRP A 199 6.11 1.95 9.52
N LYS A 200 6.75 1.54 10.61
CA LYS A 200 6.12 0.75 11.68
C LYS A 200 4.92 1.45 12.31
N VAL A 201 5.00 2.75 12.59
CA VAL A 201 3.87 3.52 13.12
C VAL A 201 2.71 3.49 12.12
N GLN A 202 2.96 3.85 10.86
CA GLN A 202 1.95 3.81 9.80
C GLN A 202 1.31 2.41 9.68
N SER A 203 2.13 1.37 9.58
CA SER A 203 1.65 -0.01 9.46
C SER A 203 0.76 -0.43 10.62
N ASN A 204 1.12 -0.06 11.85
CA ASN A 204 0.31 -0.35 13.04
C ASN A 204 -1.03 0.40 12.98
N MET A 205 -1.04 1.65 12.53
CA MET A 205 -2.28 2.42 12.33
C MET A 205 -3.18 1.77 11.28
N TYR A 206 -2.62 1.31 10.14
CA TYR A 206 -3.39 0.59 9.12
C TYR A 206 -3.94 -0.74 9.66
N GLN A 207 -3.12 -1.51 10.37
CA GLN A 207 -3.56 -2.78 10.96
C GLN A 207 -4.71 -2.56 11.93
N LYS A 208 -4.63 -1.54 12.80
CA LYS A 208 -5.68 -1.17 13.74
C LYS A 208 -6.97 -0.76 13.00
N THR A 209 -6.88 0.16 12.05
CA THR A 209 -8.04 0.61 11.25
C THR A 209 -8.68 -0.55 10.48
N CYS A 210 -7.89 -1.44 9.87
CA CYS A 210 -8.42 -2.61 9.17
C CYS A 210 -9.17 -3.54 10.13
N SER A 211 -8.60 -3.79 11.31
CA SER A 211 -9.27 -4.57 12.37
C SER A 211 -10.59 -3.94 12.81
N GLU A 212 -10.65 -2.62 12.98
CA GLU A 212 -11.88 -1.90 13.35
C GLU A 212 -12.97 -1.98 12.26
N LEU A 213 -12.56 -2.05 10.99
CA LEU A 213 -13.46 -2.14 9.83
C LEU A 213 -13.82 -3.57 9.43
N GLY A 214 -13.28 -4.58 10.10
CA GLY A 214 -13.43 -5.98 9.66
C GLY A 214 -12.81 -6.23 8.28
N ILE A 215 -11.73 -5.51 7.96
CA ILE A 215 -10.89 -5.72 6.77
C ILE A 215 -9.68 -6.53 7.22
N GLU A 216 -9.34 -7.57 6.46
CA GLU A 216 -8.13 -8.32 6.75
C GLU A 216 -6.88 -7.49 6.38
N TYR A 217 -5.83 -7.60 7.19
CA TYR A 217 -4.57 -6.90 6.94
C TYR A 217 -3.45 -7.91 6.64
N MET A 218 -2.90 -7.86 5.43
CA MET A 218 -1.77 -8.69 5.02
C MET A 218 -0.46 -7.94 5.24
N LYS A 219 0.35 -8.42 6.19
CA LYS A 219 1.72 -7.92 6.37
C LYS A 219 2.58 -8.22 5.15
N VAL A 220 3.62 -7.42 4.94
CA VAL A 220 4.62 -7.67 3.90
C VAL A 220 5.23 -9.06 4.11
N PRO A 221 5.31 -9.91 3.07
CA PRO A 221 5.88 -11.24 3.20
C PRO A 221 7.34 -11.20 3.66
N PRO A 222 7.77 -12.09 4.59
CA PRO A 222 9.15 -12.11 5.07
C PRO A 222 10.20 -12.29 3.96
N SER A 223 9.82 -12.89 2.83
CA SER A 223 10.69 -13.02 1.66
C SER A 223 11.05 -11.69 1.00
N ALA A 224 10.29 -10.61 1.23
CA ALA A 224 10.57 -9.28 0.72
C ALA A 224 11.41 -8.40 1.66
N ILE A 225 11.62 -8.84 2.91
CA ILE A 225 12.25 -8.05 3.97
C ILE A 225 13.65 -8.62 4.27
N ASP A 226 14.63 -7.76 4.50
CA ASP A 226 15.97 -8.15 4.92
C ASP A 226 16.04 -8.49 6.43
N GLY A 227 17.23 -8.86 6.92
CA GLY A 227 17.44 -9.21 8.33
C GLY A 227 17.28 -8.04 9.31
N SER A 228 17.21 -6.81 8.82
CA SER A 228 17.09 -5.57 9.59
C SER A 228 15.68 -4.97 9.52
N GLY A 229 14.76 -5.58 8.77
CA GLY A 229 13.38 -5.10 8.65
C GLY A 229 13.14 -4.16 7.47
N PHE A 230 14.12 -3.96 6.57
CA PHE A 230 13.98 -3.11 5.39
C PHE A 230 13.56 -3.91 4.15
N LEU A 231 13.09 -3.21 3.12
CA LEU A 231 12.87 -3.83 1.82
C LEU A 231 14.21 -4.35 1.28
N LYS A 232 14.23 -5.59 0.77
CA LYS A 232 15.45 -6.15 0.19
C LYS A 232 15.93 -5.34 -1.02
N PRO A 233 17.25 -5.15 -1.23
CA PRO A 233 17.76 -4.36 -2.35
C PRO A 233 17.29 -4.84 -3.73
N GLU A 234 17.15 -6.15 -3.95
CA GLU A 234 16.62 -6.70 -5.22
C GLU A 234 15.16 -6.33 -5.49
N HIS A 235 14.45 -5.76 -4.52
CA HIS A 235 13.06 -5.31 -4.62
C HIS A 235 12.91 -3.80 -4.79
N TYR A 236 14.01 -3.04 -4.76
CA TYR A 236 13.98 -1.59 -4.99
C TYR A 236 13.47 -1.27 -6.39
N GLY A 237 12.61 -0.25 -6.48
CA GLY A 237 12.03 0.24 -7.72
C GLY A 237 13.01 1.08 -8.56
N PRO A 238 12.48 1.91 -9.47
CA PRO A 238 13.28 2.92 -10.18
C PRO A 238 13.56 4.17 -9.32
N ASP A 239 12.87 4.33 -8.18
CA ASP A 239 13.04 5.43 -7.24
C ASP A 239 13.07 4.92 -5.79
N SER A 240 13.31 5.84 -4.86
CA SER A 240 13.43 5.59 -3.43
C SER A 240 12.11 5.26 -2.72
N THR A 241 10.99 5.34 -3.43
CA THR A 241 9.65 5.17 -2.87
C THR A 241 8.96 3.89 -3.31
N HIS A 242 9.16 3.48 -4.56
CA HIS A 242 8.45 2.35 -5.14
C HIS A 242 9.29 1.07 -5.09
N ALA A 243 8.59 -0.06 -5.05
CA ALA A 243 9.19 -1.37 -5.25
C ALA A 243 9.09 -1.79 -6.74
N ASN A 244 9.87 -2.80 -7.14
CA ASN A 244 9.86 -3.31 -8.52
C ASN A 244 8.94 -4.54 -8.72
N ALA A 245 8.91 -5.08 -9.94
CA ALA A 245 8.12 -6.26 -10.29
C ALA A 245 8.53 -7.55 -9.53
N LEU A 246 9.78 -7.66 -9.03
CA LEU A 246 10.18 -8.79 -8.19
C LEU A 246 9.45 -8.75 -6.84
N TYR A 247 9.29 -7.56 -6.26
CA TYR A 247 8.42 -7.38 -5.09
C TYR A 247 6.95 -7.70 -5.42
N GLY A 248 6.48 -7.23 -6.58
CA GLY A 248 5.14 -7.53 -7.07
C GLY A 248 4.87 -9.04 -7.13
N ASN A 249 5.84 -9.83 -7.61
CA ASN A 249 5.73 -11.29 -7.63
C ASN A 249 5.63 -11.90 -6.22
N VAL A 250 6.39 -11.38 -5.25
CA VAL A 250 6.29 -11.83 -3.84
C VAL A 250 4.89 -11.57 -3.27
N ILE A 251 4.29 -10.41 -3.58
CA ILE A 251 2.92 -10.10 -3.16
C ILE A 251 1.90 -11.01 -3.86
N ILE A 252 2.04 -11.24 -5.16
CA ILE A 252 1.14 -12.16 -5.88
C ILE A 252 1.23 -13.56 -5.28
N ASP A 253 2.42 -14.10 -5.02
CA ASP A 253 2.57 -15.43 -4.44
C ASP A 253 1.92 -15.53 -3.05
N ALA A 254 2.01 -14.46 -2.25
CA ALA A 254 1.34 -14.38 -0.96
C ALA A 254 -0.19 -14.37 -1.11
N LEU A 255 -0.73 -13.58 -2.05
CA LEU A 255 -2.16 -13.52 -2.35
C LEU A 255 -2.69 -14.86 -2.88
N GLU A 256 -1.99 -15.48 -3.83
CA GLU A 256 -2.34 -16.80 -4.38
C GLU A 256 -2.34 -17.87 -3.28
N SER A 257 -1.33 -17.87 -2.41
CA SER A 257 -1.26 -18.77 -1.25
C SER A 257 -2.42 -18.51 -0.28
N ARG A 258 -2.77 -17.25 -0.07
CA ARG A 258 -3.85 -16.82 0.84
C ARG A 258 -5.24 -17.20 0.33
N PHE A 259 -5.48 -17.08 -0.98
CA PHE A 259 -6.76 -17.39 -1.60
C PHE A 259 -6.87 -18.85 -2.06
N GLY A 260 -5.75 -19.58 -2.12
CA GLY A 260 -5.74 -20.97 -2.58
C GLY A 260 -6.02 -21.10 -4.08
N CYS A 261 -5.73 -20.07 -4.86
CA CYS A 261 -5.96 -20.03 -6.30
C CYS A 261 -4.81 -19.29 -7.01
N LYS A 262 -4.70 -19.48 -8.32
CA LYS A 262 -3.76 -18.75 -9.17
C LYS A 262 -4.43 -17.58 -9.86
N PHE A 263 -3.68 -16.49 -10.00
CA PHE A 263 -4.09 -15.35 -10.81
C PHE A 263 -3.81 -15.68 -12.26
N VAL A 264 -4.86 -15.75 -13.07
CA VAL A 264 -4.77 -16.06 -14.50
C VAL A 264 -5.27 -14.89 -15.32
N GLY A 265 -4.42 -14.42 -16.22
CA GLY A 265 -4.71 -13.22 -16.98
C GLY A 265 -4.86 -11.98 -16.10
N TRP A 266 -4.98 -10.85 -16.77
CA TRP A 266 -5.30 -9.60 -16.13
C TRP A 266 -6.20 -8.80 -17.05
N ASN A 267 -7.17 -8.12 -16.46
CA ASN A 267 -7.97 -7.11 -17.12
C ASN A 267 -7.81 -5.80 -16.35
N SER A 268 -8.01 -4.67 -17.03
CA SER A 268 -8.18 -3.39 -16.36
C SER A 268 -9.43 -2.69 -16.87
N PHE A 269 -10.11 -2.00 -15.96
CA PHE A 269 -11.22 -1.13 -16.29
C PHE A 269 -11.14 0.14 -15.44
N GLY A 270 -11.89 1.15 -15.86
CA GLY A 270 -11.82 2.52 -15.39
C GLY A 270 -12.03 3.44 -16.58
#